data_AF-A0A418AFQ9-F1
#
_entry.id   AF-A0A418AFQ9-F1
#
_cell.length_a   1.000
_cell.length_b   1.000
_cell.length_c   1.000
_cell.angle_alpha   90.00
_cell.angle_beta   90.00
_cell.angle_gamma   90.00
#
_symmetry.space_group_name_H-M   'P 1'
#
loop_
_entity.id
_entity.type
_entity.pdbx_description
1 polymer ?
#
loop_
_entity_poly.entity_id
_entity_poly.type
_entity_poly.pdbx_seq_one_letter_code
_entity_poly.pdbx_strand_id
1 'polypeptide(L)'
;MAAAAHTTLFAPELAAMISTYQGGVYADMRVLRTTLCPIYECFYDPAIIRQRMPITRTILEPWLREYGVDRIPRAVDFCKKMRVVFVQYAVYYGDVALARYLHDRYDLLSIVEPLGDLAALHGQLDMLHFLRHIGHKGHTPRALKWAIAGQHPKVIAFLLRGSPAPALAESPTAIYTSAISTSRSTHSITVLPSSKPPMKRQCSVLRPLFRMHGRRLPTMALEAT
;
A
#
# COMPACT_ATOMS: atom_id res chain seq x y z
N MET A 1 -15.06 50.20 -7.46
CA MET A 1 -15.41 49.22 -6.40
C MET A 1 -15.09 47.77 -6.76
N ALA A 2 -15.31 47.31 -8.00
CA ALA A 2 -15.02 45.93 -8.41
C ALA A 2 -13.55 45.49 -8.25
N ALA A 3 -12.59 46.40 -8.51
CA ALA A 3 -11.16 46.10 -8.38
C ALA A 3 -10.74 45.78 -6.93
N ALA A 4 -11.25 46.55 -5.96
CA ALA A 4 -10.94 46.37 -4.54
C ALA A 4 -11.48 45.04 -4.00
N ALA A 5 -12.71 44.68 -4.38
CA ALA A 5 -13.33 43.41 -4.02
C ALA A 5 -12.61 42.19 -4.63
N HIS A 6 -12.09 42.33 -5.85
CA HIS A 6 -11.28 41.29 -6.48
C HIS A 6 -9.97 41.10 -5.70
N THR A 7 -9.25 42.16 -5.36
CA THR A 7 -8.01 42.06 -4.56
C THR A 7 -8.21 41.44 -3.19
N THR A 8 -9.32 41.71 -2.50
CA THR A 8 -9.61 41.09 -1.20
C THR A 8 -10.00 39.62 -1.31
N LEU A 9 -10.81 39.22 -2.30
CA LEU A 9 -11.21 37.81 -2.48
C LEU A 9 -10.06 36.89 -2.88
N PHE A 10 -9.07 37.41 -3.61
CA PHE A 10 -7.88 36.65 -4.02
C PHE A 10 -6.68 36.86 -3.09
N ALA A 11 -6.87 37.53 -1.94
CA ALA A 11 -5.80 37.69 -0.96
C ALA A 11 -5.41 36.32 -0.37
N PRO A 12 -4.11 35.93 -0.43
CA PRO A 12 -3.66 34.62 0.04
C PRO A 12 -3.91 34.40 1.53
N GLU A 13 -3.83 35.48 2.32
CA GLU A 13 -4.18 35.52 3.75
C GLU A 13 -5.65 35.10 3.99
N LEU A 14 -6.58 35.66 3.21
CA LEU A 14 -8.01 35.35 3.34
C LEU A 14 -8.30 33.92 2.89
N ALA A 15 -7.68 33.46 1.80
CA ALA A 15 -7.81 32.08 1.32
C ALA A 15 -7.23 31.07 2.33
N ALA A 16 -6.12 31.38 2.99
CA ALA A 16 -5.56 30.58 4.08
C ALA A 16 -6.53 30.53 5.27
N MET A 17 -7.12 31.67 5.66
CA MET A 17 -8.08 31.72 6.76
C MET A 17 -9.37 30.94 6.45
N ILE A 18 -9.93 31.08 5.24
CA ILE A 18 -11.12 30.33 4.78
C ILE A 18 -10.83 28.83 4.76
N SER A 19 -9.66 28.43 4.26
CA SER A 19 -9.27 27.01 4.20
C SER A 19 -8.92 26.41 5.57
N THR A 20 -8.62 27.22 6.59
CA THR A 20 -8.51 26.72 7.97
C THR A 20 -9.88 26.40 8.60
N TYR A 21 -10.93 27.12 8.21
CA TYR A 21 -12.29 26.93 8.71
C TYR A 21 -13.10 25.90 7.92
N GLN A 22 -12.86 25.80 6.62
CA GLN A 22 -13.47 24.79 5.75
C GLN A 22 -12.59 23.55 5.75
N GLY A 23 -13.12 22.38 6.12
CA GLY A 23 -12.43 21.09 6.02
C GLY A 23 -12.24 20.63 4.57
N GLY A 24 -11.58 21.45 3.76
CA GLY A 24 -11.39 21.26 2.33
C GLY A 24 -10.49 20.08 2.01
N VAL A 25 -10.78 19.42 0.90
CA VAL A 25 -9.93 18.35 0.36
C VAL A 25 -9.25 18.87 -0.89
N TYR A 26 -7.92 18.85 -0.92
CA TYR A 26 -7.16 19.12 -2.14
C TYR A 26 -7.65 18.19 -3.27
N ALA A 27 -7.93 18.75 -4.44
CA ALA A 27 -8.54 18.00 -5.54
C ALA A 27 -7.70 16.76 -5.91
N ASP A 28 -6.38 16.89 -5.93
CA ASP A 28 -5.41 15.84 -6.20
C ASP A 28 -5.39 14.74 -5.11
N MET A 29 -5.78 15.06 -3.88
CA MET A 29 -5.80 14.11 -2.75
C MET A 29 -7.10 13.31 -2.67
N ARG A 30 -8.17 13.73 -3.37
CA ARG A 30 -9.46 13.03 -3.36
C ARG A 30 -9.33 11.62 -3.87
N VAL A 31 -8.64 11.44 -5.00
CA VAL A 31 -8.45 10.13 -5.66
C VAL A 31 -7.70 9.19 -4.72
N LEU A 32 -6.61 9.66 -4.10
CA LEU A 32 -5.81 8.87 -3.17
C LEU A 32 -6.65 8.36 -1.98
N ARG A 33 -7.46 9.23 -1.38
CA ARG A 33 -8.25 8.86 -0.20
C ARG A 33 -9.31 7.81 -0.48
N THR A 34 -10.03 7.96 -1.59
CA THR A 34 -11.22 7.15 -1.89
C THR A 34 -10.89 5.79 -2.50
N THR A 35 -9.81 5.70 -3.29
CA THR A 35 -9.50 4.50 -4.08
C THR A 35 -8.40 3.63 -3.46
N LEU A 36 -7.42 4.25 -2.80
CA LEU A 36 -6.26 3.55 -2.28
C LEU A 36 -6.42 3.20 -0.80
N CYS A 37 -5.98 1.99 -0.47
CA CYS A 37 -5.83 1.52 0.89
C CYS A 37 -4.59 0.62 1.00
N PRO A 38 -3.89 0.65 2.14
CA PRO A 38 -2.81 -0.28 2.41
C PRO A 38 -3.30 -1.72 2.30
N ILE A 39 -2.41 -2.60 1.86
CA ILE A 39 -2.62 -4.03 2.03
C ILE A 39 -2.19 -4.35 3.45
N TYR A 40 -3.12 -4.69 4.33
CA TYR A 40 -2.76 -5.08 5.70
C TYR A 40 -2.21 -6.50 5.72
N GLU A 41 -1.37 -6.81 6.71
CA GLU A 41 -0.70 -8.11 6.85
C GLU A 41 -1.66 -9.31 6.82
N CYS A 42 -2.87 -9.17 7.39
CA CYS A 42 -3.90 -10.20 7.35
C CYS A 42 -4.41 -10.54 5.94
N PHE A 43 -4.14 -9.69 4.95
CA PHE A 43 -4.47 -9.87 3.54
C PHE A 43 -3.22 -10.00 2.64
N TYR A 44 -2.05 -10.28 3.23
CA TYR A 44 -0.80 -10.51 2.48
C TYR A 44 -0.82 -11.86 1.76
N ASP A 45 -1.56 -11.89 0.65
CA ASP A 45 -1.64 -12.99 -0.31
C ASP A 45 -1.11 -12.55 -1.68
N PRO A 46 -0.22 -13.33 -2.34
CA PRO A 46 0.31 -12.99 -3.66
C PRO A 46 -0.74 -12.66 -4.71
N ALA A 47 -1.89 -13.34 -4.74
CA ALA A 47 -2.95 -13.10 -5.72
C ALA A 47 -3.59 -11.73 -5.50
N ILE A 48 -3.89 -11.38 -4.24
CA ILE A 48 -4.46 -10.07 -3.88
C ILE A 48 -3.46 -8.96 -4.20
N ILE A 49 -2.19 -9.14 -3.82
CA ILE A 49 -1.14 -8.14 -4.03
C ILE A 49 -0.93 -7.90 -5.53
N ARG A 50 -0.81 -8.97 -6.33
CA ARG A 50 -0.63 -8.87 -7.79
C ARG A 50 -1.81 -8.20 -8.49
N GLN A 51 -3.02 -8.32 -7.96
CA GLN A 51 -4.20 -7.63 -8.50
C GLN A 51 -4.26 -6.15 -8.06
N ARG A 52 -3.89 -5.84 -6.81
CA ARG A 52 -4.00 -4.50 -6.22
C ARG A 52 -2.87 -3.55 -6.63
N MET A 53 -1.65 -4.05 -6.79
CA MET A 53 -0.48 -3.22 -7.10
C MET A 53 -0.56 -2.51 -8.47
N PRO A 54 -1.09 -3.13 -9.54
CA PRO A 54 -1.33 -2.43 -10.81
C PRO A 54 -2.31 -1.27 -10.68
N ILE A 55 -3.42 -1.46 -9.95
CA ILE A 55 -4.41 -0.40 -9.68
C ILE A 55 -3.76 0.75 -8.89
N THR A 56 -2.93 0.40 -7.91
CA THR A 56 -2.18 1.39 -7.13
C THR A 56 -1.24 2.19 -8.03
N ARG A 57 -0.57 1.52 -8.97
CA ARG A 57 0.34 2.15 -9.94
C ARG A 57 -0.39 3.08 -10.92
N THR A 58 -1.53 2.69 -11.46
CA THR A 58 -2.27 3.54 -12.41
C THR A 58 -2.71 4.87 -11.80
N ILE A 59 -2.86 4.92 -10.47
CA ILE A 59 -3.22 6.13 -9.74
C ILE A 59 -1.98 6.89 -9.25
N LEU A 60 -1.02 6.20 -8.63
CA LEU A 60 0.14 6.86 -8.03
C LEU A 60 1.17 7.31 -9.05
N GLU A 61 1.38 6.58 -10.14
CA GLU A 61 2.41 6.94 -11.13
C GLU A 61 2.13 8.29 -11.81
N PRO A 62 0.92 8.58 -12.32
CA PRO A 62 0.61 9.91 -12.85
C PRO A 62 0.66 10.99 -11.77
N TRP A 63 0.17 10.70 -10.57
CA TRP A 63 0.15 11.67 -9.47
C TRP A 63 1.57 12.05 -9.01
N LEU A 64 2.47 11.07 -8.87
CA LEU A 64 3.87 11.31 -8.54
C LEU A 64 4.61 12.04 -9.67
N ARG A 65 4.26 11.78 -10.93
CA ARG A 65 4.83 12.49 -12.09
C ARG A 65 4.42 13.96 -12.12
N GLU A 66 3.18 14.27 -11.75
CA GLU A 66 2.65 15.65 -11.79
C GLU A 66 3.09 16.48 -10.58
N TYR A 67 3.04 15.92 -9.38
CA TYR A 67 3.25 16.68 -8.13
C TYR A 67 4.60 16.39 -7.43
N GLY A 68 5.30 15.33 -7.83
CA GLY A 68 6.57 14.93 -7.24
C GLY A 68 6.48 14.49 -5.77
N VAL A 69 7.65 14.39 -5.14
CA VAL A 69 7.78 13.97 -3.74
C VAL A 69 7.34 15.06 -2.74
N ASP A 70 7.32 16.33 -3.16
CA ASP A 70 7.00 17.49 -2.30
C ASP A 70 5.56 17.49 -1.80
N ARG A 71 4.67 16.83 -2.53
CA ARG A 71 3.24 16.75 -2.19
C ARG A 71 2.92 15.57 -1.25
N ILE A 72 3.80 14.57 -1.16
CA ILE A 72 3.67 13.41 -0.27
C ILE A 72 3.46 13.82 1.21
N PRO A 73 4.21 14.79 1.78
CA PRO A 73 3.93 15.43 3.06
C PRO A 73 2.46 15.69 3.32
N ARG A 74 1.85 16.45 2.42
CA ARG A 74 0.46 16.88 2.52
C ARG A 74 -0.50 15.70 2.36
N ALA A 75 -0.17 14.73 1.50
CA ALA A 75 -0.96 13.52 1.32
C ALA A 75 -1.01 12.65 2.59
N VAL A 76 0.13 12.49 3.26
CA VAL A 76 0.23 11.71 4.50
C VAL A 76 -0.45 12.44 5.66
N ASP A 77 -0.31 13.76 5.75
CA ASP A 77 -0.97 14.54 6.79
C ASP A 77 -2.49 14.52 6.67
N PHE A 78 -2.99 14.61 5.43
CA PHE A 78 -4.40 14.48 5.14
C PHE A 78 -4.92 13.06 5.41
N CYS A 79 -4.13 12.03 5.08
CA CYS A 79 -4.57 10.64 5.16
C CYS A 79 -3.43 9.75 5.64
N LYS A 80 -3.36 9.51 6.96
CA LYS A 80 -2.23 8.80 7.60
C LYS A 80 -1.97 7.40 7.02
N LYS A 81 -3.02 6.70 6.51
CA LYS A 81 -2.87 5.41 5.80
C LYS A 81 -2.04 5.51 4.52
N MET A 82 -1.98 6.68 3.88
CA MET A 82 -1.23 6.87 2.63
C MET A 82 0.26 6.66 2.82
N ARG A 83 0.79 6.89 4.02
CA ARG A 83 2.19 6.57 4.35
C ARG A 83 2.52 5.12 3.96
N VAL A 84 1.71 4.17 4.41
CA VAL A 84 1.94 2.74 4.16
C VAL A 84 1.72 2.42 2.68
N VAL A 85 0.76 3.06 2.01
CA VAL A 85 0.52 2.88 0.57
C VAL A 85 1.72 3.29 -0.27
N PHE A 86 2.30 4.47 -0.01
CA PHE A 86 3.49 4.95 -0.72
C PHE A 86 4.69 4.02 -0.50
N VAL A 87 4.88 3.53 0.73
CA VAL A 87 5.95 2.58 1.04
C VAL A 87 5.74 1.25 0.32
N GLN A 88 4.54 0.68 0.38
CA GLN A 88 4.22 -0.57 -0.32
C GLN A 88 4.42 -0.45 -1.83
N TYR A 89 4.01 0.69 -2.41
CA TYR A 89 4.25 0.98 -3.82
C TYR A 89 5.75 1.03 -4.14
N ALA A 90 6.54 1.81 -3.39
CA ALA A 90 7.98 1.93 -3.59
C ALA A 90 8.67 0.57 -3.48
N VAL A 91 8.32 -0.21 -2.46
CA VAL A 91 8.91 -1.53 -2.17
C VAL A 91 8.56 -2.55 -3.25
N TYR A 92 7.30 -2.60 -3.70
CA TYR A 92 6.87 -3.57 -4.71
C TYR A 92 7.50 -3.29 -6.08
N TYR A 93 7.60 -2.01 -6.48
CA TYR A 93 8.19 -1.63 -7.76
C TYR A 93 9.71 -1.42 -7.72
N GLY A 94 10.32 -1.47 -6.53
CA GLY A 94 11.77 -1.34 -6.38
C GLY A 94 12.28 0.10 -6.50
N ASP A 95 11.42 1.09 -6.25
CA ASP A 95 11.82 2.50 -6.25
C ASP A 95 12.58 2.85 -4.96
N VAL A 96 13.89 2.59 -4.98
CA VAL A 96 14.80 2.84 -3.84
C VAL A 96 14.91 4.33 -3.51
N ALA A 97 14.79 5.21 -4.52
CA ALA A 97 14.87 6.65 -4.29
C ALA A 97 13.66 7.15 -3.49
N LEU A 98 12.46 6.72 -3.88
CA LEU A 98 11.24 7.01 -3.13
C LEU A 98 11.26 6.37 -1.74
N ALA A 99 11.71 5.12 -1.62
CA ALA A 99 11.81 4.44 -0.33
C ALA A 99 12.78 5.15 0.63
N ARG A 100 13.92 5.65 0.14
CA ARG A 100 14.87 6.44 0.94
C ARG A 100 14.24 7.75 1.42
N TYR A 101 13.60 8.50 0.51
CA TYR A 101 12.87 9.71 0.87
C TYR A 101 11.81 9.45 1.97
N LEU A 102 11.06 8.36 1.85
CA LEU A 102 10.04 8.00 2.84
C LEU A 102 10.67 7.57 4.17
N HIS A 103 11.85 6.94 4.16
CA HIS A 103 12.55 6.51 5.36
C HIS A 103 13.05 7.71 6.16
N ASP A 104 13.73 8.64 5.49
CA ASP A 104 14.29 9.84 6.09
C ASP A 104 13.21 10.70 6.77
N ARG A 105 11.98 10.70 6.23
CA ARG A 105 10.89 11.57 6.69
C ARG A 105 9.90 10.92 7.65
N TYR A 106 9.62 9.63 7.50
CA TYR A 106 8.53 8.95 8.22
C TYR A 106 8.95 7.73 9.01
N ASP A 107 10.23 7.37 8.93
CA ASP A 107 10.81 6.17 9.49
C ASP A 107 10.06 4.88 9.08
N LEU A 108 10.60 4.22 8.05
CA LEU A 108 10.12 2.92 7.59
C LEU A 108 10.17 1.84 8.68
N LEU A 109 10.97 1.98 9.73
CA LEU A 109 11.04 1.00 10.83
C LEU A 109 9.78 1.00 11.69
N SER A 110 8.99 2.07 11.62
CA SER A 110 7.70 2.19 12.31
C SER A 110 6.57 1.41 11.64
N ILE A 111 6.81 0.85 10.44
CA ILE A 111 5.83 0.10 9.66
C ILE A 111 5.89 -1.38 10.07
N VAL A 112 4.73 -1.93 10.42
CA VAL A 112 4.63 -3.31 10.95
C VAL A 112 4.60 -4.33 9.81
N GLU A 113 4.12 -3.92 8.65
CA GLU A 113 3.95 -4.78 7.48
C GLU A 113 5.29 -5.36 6.99
N PRO A 114 5.32 -6.63 6.56
CA PRO A 114 6.55 -7.29 6.14
C PRO A 114 6.97 -6.83 4.74
N LEU A 115 7.65 -5.68 4.67
CA LEU A 115 8.13 -5.06 3.43
C LEU A 115 9.07 -5.96 2.64
N GLY A 116 9.90 -6.76 3.33
CA GLY A 116 10.82 -7.71 2.69
C GLY A 116 10.09 -8.80 1.88
N ASP A 117 8.92 -9.25 2.34
CA ASP A 117 8.10 -10.23 1.62
C ASP A 117 7.59 -9.63 0.30
N LEU A 118 7.17 -8.36 0.34
CA LEU A 118 6.65 -7.64 -0.81
C LEU A 118 7.74 -7.42 -1.87
N ALA A 119 8.94 -7.03 -1.45
CA ALA A 119 10.10 -6.90 -2.34
C ALA A 119 10.47 -8.26 -2.96
N ALA A 120 10.43 -9.34 -2.17
CA ALA A 120 10.76 -10.67 -2.65
C ALA A 120 9.73 -11.22 -3.66
N LEU A 121 8.45 -10.89 -3.48
CA LEU A 121 7.36 -11.29 -4.39
C LEU A 121 7.54 -10.77 -5.81
N HIS A 122 8.15 -9.58 -5.97
CA HIS A 122 8.36 -8.93 -7.27
C HIS A 122 9.85 -8.90 -7.68
N GLY A 123 10.71 -9.64 -6.98
CA GLY A 123 12.10 -9.81 -7.37
C GLY A 123 13.02 -8.60 -7.13
N GLN A 124 12.65 -7.69 -6.23
CA GLN A 124 13.35 -6.41 -6.01
C GLN A 124 14.59 -6.57 -5.13
N LEU A 125 15.70 -7.02 -5.73
CA LEU A 125 16.96 -7.25 -5.01
C LEU A 125 17.52 -5.98 -4.37
N ASP A 126 17.59 -4.87 -5.11
CA ASP A 126 18.17 -3.61 -4.61
C ASP A 126 17.36 -3.04 -3.44
N MET A 127 16.03 -3.21 -3.48
CA MET A 127 15.15 -2.86 -2.37
C MET A 127 15.43 -3.71 -1.13
N LEU A 128 15.69 -5.01 -1.29
CA LEU A 128 16.07 -5.88 -0.16
C LEU A 128 17.42 -5.49 0.44
N HIS A 129 18.38 -5.05 -0.38
CA HIS A 129 19.63 -4.47 0.12
C HIS A 129 19.37 -3.21 0.94
N PHE A 130 18.54 -2.30 0.43
CA PHE A 130 18.15 -1.07 1.13
C PHE A 130 17.44 -1.36 2.46
N LEU A 131 16.44 -2.24 2.47
CA LEU A 131 15.69 -2.63 3.67
C LEU A 131 16.62 -3.26 4.73
N ARG A 132 17.61 -4.06 4.29
CA ARG A 132 18.61 -4.63 5.18
C ARG A 132 19.56 -3.57 5.74
N HIS A 133 19.95 -2.59 4.91
CA HIS A 133 20.85 -1.51 5.32
C HIS A 133 20.23 -0.61 6.40
N ILE A 134 18.94 -0.27 6.26
CA ILE A 134 18.23 0.53 7.27
C ILE A 134 17.86 -0.27 8.54
N GLY A 135 18.12 -1.58 8.57
CA GLY A 135 17.82 -2.43 9.72
C GLY A 135 16.34 -2.78 9.89
N HIS A 136 15.54 -2.73 8.82
CA HIS A 136 14.13 -3.11 8.89
C HIS A 136 14.00 -4.57 9.33
N LYS A 137 13.11 -4.85 10.30
CA LYS A 137 12.80 -6.20 10.77
C LYS A 137 12.45 -7.03 9.55
N GLY A 138 13.33 -7.97 9.23
CA GLY A 138 13.43 -8.56 7.90
C GLY A 138 12.19 -9.33 7.44
N HIS A 139 12.32 -9.86 6.24
CA HIS A 139 11.34 -10.73 5.61
C HIS A 139 10.92 -11.93 6.48
N THR A 140 9.68 -12.37 6.33
CA THR A 140 9.17 -13.61 6.93
C THR A 140 9.59 -14.83 6.08
N PRO A 141 9.38 -16.07 6.57
CA PRO A 141 9.61 -17.27 5.77
C PRO A 141 8.81 -17.31 4.46
N ARG A 142 7.76 -16.49 4.30
CA ARG A 142 6.99 -16.37 3.06
C ARG A 142 7.80 -15.77 1.92
N ALA A 143 8.73 -14.85 2.20
CA ALA A 143 9.55 -14.21 1.16
C ALA A 143 10.29 -15.22 0.29
N LEU A 144 10.89 -16.26 0.91
CA LEU A 144 11.59 -17.30 0.16
C LEU A 144 10.64 -18.08 -0.74
N LYS A 145 9.48 -18.50 -0.20
CA LYS A 145 8.45 -19.21 -0.98
C LYS A 145 7.96 -18.37 -2.17
N TRP A 146 7.73 -17.08 -1.95
CA TRP A 146 7.26 -16.16 -3.00
C TRP A 146 8.34 -15.87 -4.03
N ALA A 147 9.61 -15.74 -3.63
CA ALA A 147 10.72 -15.59 -4.56
C ALA A 147 10.93 -16.83 -5.44
N ILE A 148 10.76 -18.03 -4.88
CA ILE A 148 10.77 -19.30 -5.63
C ILE A 148 9.60 -19.34 -6.63
N ALA A 149 8.38 -19.06 -6.17
CA ALA A 149 7.20 -19.04 -7.03
C ALA A 149 7.28 -17.96 -8.13
N GLY A 150 7.95 -16.84 -7.86
CA GLY A 150 8.22 -15.76 -8.80
C GLY A 150 9.45 -15.99 -9.70
N GLN A 151 10.18 -17.09 -9.51
CA GLN A 151 11.42 -17.41 -10.24
C GLN A 151 12.47 -16.29 -10.15
N HIS A 152 12.74 -15.79 -8.93
CA HIS A 152 13.70 -14.71 -8.68
C HIS A 152 15.00 -15.24 -8.03
N PRO A 153 15.92 -15.86 -8.81
CA PRO A 153 17.09 -16.56 -8.27
C PRO A 153 18.05 -15.66 -7.48
N LYS A 154 18.21 -14.40 -7.90
CA LYS A 154 19.07 -13.44 -7.18
C LYS A 154 18.52 -13.10 -5.80
N VAL A 155 17.21 -12.95 -5.68
CA VAL A 155 16.53 -12.74 -4.40
C VAL A 155 16.64 -13.98 -3.53
N ILE A 156 16.43 -15.18 -4.09
CA ILE A 156 16.59 -16.44 -3.36
C ILE A 156 17.99 -16.56 -2.76
N ALA A 157 19.03 -16.30 -3.56
CA ALA A 157 20.41 -16.33 -3.10
C ALA A 157 20.68 -15.29 -1.99
N PHE A 158 20.11 -14.09 -2.11
CA PHE A 158 20.22 -13.04 -1.09
C PHE A 158 19.56 -13.45 0.24
N LEU A 159 18.34 -13.99 0.18
CA LEU A 159 17.59 -14.44 1.34
C LEU A 159 18.29 -15.61 2.05
N LEU A 160 18.82 -16.58 1.30
CA LEU A 160 19.54 -17.74 1.85
C LEU A 160 20.86 -17.33 2.51
N ARG A 161 21.59 -16.35 1.97
CA ARG A 161 22.82 -15.81 2.57
C ARG A 161 22.54 -15.01 3.85
N GLY A 162 21.34 -14.47 3.98
CA GLY A 162 20.94 -13.62 5.11
C GLY A 162 20.32 -14.34 6.30
N SER A 163 19.81 -15.55 6.11
CA SER A 163 19.22 -16.35 7.18
C SER A 163 20.31 -17.07 7.97
N PRO A 164 20.30 -17.07 9.33
CA PRO A 164 20.96 -18.16 10.04
C PRO A 164 20.32 -19.44 9.51
N ALA A 165 21.15 -20.38 9.07
CA ALA A 165 20.74 -21.57 8.33
C ALA A 165 19.45 -22.16 8.94
N PRO A 166 18.34 -22.26 8.18
CA PRO A 166 17.27 -23.13 8.64
C PRO A 166 17.87 -24.53 8.70
N ALA A 167 17.85 -25.14 9.89
CA ALA A 167 18.16 -26.53 10.08
C ALA A 167 17.10 -27.38 9.36
N LEU A 168 17.17 -27.43 8.03
CA LEU A 168 16.41 -28.35 7.19
C LEU A 168 17.34 -28.76 6.05
N ALA A 169 17.77 -30.01 6.15
CA ALA A 169 18.67 -30.73 5.27
C ALA A 169 18.01 -31.07 3.92
N GLU A 170 17.60 -30.05 3.15
CA GLU A 170 17.20 -30.25 1.77
C GLU A 170 18.00 -29.32 0.87
N SER A 171 18.88 -29.93 0.07
CA SER A 171 19.76 -29.26 -0.87
C SER A 171 18.97 -28.24 -1.73
N PRO A 172 19.53 -27.04 -2.00
CA PRO A 172 18.91 -26.00 -2.85
C PRO A 172 18.39 -26.52 -4.19
N THR A 173 18.95 -27.62 -4.70
CA THR A 173 18.57 -28.28 -5.95
C THR A 173 17.20 -28.97 -5.89
N ALA A 174 16.76 -29.46 -4.72
CA ALA A 174 15.51 -30.23 -4.56
C ALA A 174 14.26 -29.32 -4.51
N ILE A 175 14.40 -28.11 -3.96
CA ILE A 175 13.32 -27.10 -3.96
C ILE A 175 13.09 -26.55 -5.38
N TYR A 176 14.16 -26.41 -6.16
CA TYR A 176 14.06 -25.94 -7.54
C TYR A 176 13.36 -26.97 -8.45
N THR A 177 13.60 -28.27 -8.27
CA THR A 177 12.98 -29.34 -9.08
C THR A 177 11.53 -29.63 -8.70
N SER A 178 11.16 -29.55 -7.42
CA SER A 178 9.78 -29.77 -6.95
C SER A 178 8.81 -28.64 -7.35
N ALA A 179 9.29 -27.41 -7.51
CA ALA A 179 8.48 -26.30 -8.00
C ALA A 179 8.25 -26.32 -9.53
N ILE A 180 9.21 -26.87 -10.30
CA ILE A 180 9.10 -27.00 -11.76
C ILE A 180 8.15 -28.15 -12.15
N SER A 181 8.09 -29.23 -11.35
CA SER A 181 7.28 -30.42 -11.65
C SER A 181 5.77 -30.18 -11.52
N THR A 182 5.32 -29.20 -10.74
CA THR A 182 3.88 -28.90 -10.59
C THR A 182 3.26 -28.15 -11.79
N SER A 183 4.07 -27.74 -12.77
CA SER A 183 3.62 -26.95 -13.94
C SER A 183 3.43 -27.76 -15.23
N ARG A 184 3.66 -29.08 -15.24
CA ARG A 184 3.40 -29.96 -16.40
C ARG A 184 2.41 -31.08 -16.06
N SER A 185 1.15 -30.73 -15.84
CA SER A 185 0.05 -31.64 -16.13
C SER A 185 -1.13 -30.84 -16.66
N THR A 186 -1.13 -30.66 -17.98
CA THR A 186 -2.33 -30.42 -18.77
C THR A 186 -2.61 -31.70 -19.55
N HIS A 187 -3.90 -32.03 -19.69
CA HIS A 187 -4.53 -33.21 -20.33
C HIS A 187 -4.95 -34.26 -19.26
N SER A 188 -6.21 -34.43 -18.90
CA SER A 188 -7.43 -34.37 -19.71
C SER A 188 -8.63 -33.87 -18.91
N ILE A 189 -9.34 -32.88 -19.45
CA ILE A 189 -10.67 -32.47 -18.98
C ILE A 189 -11.68 -33.42 -19.61
N THR A 190 -12.20 -34.36 -18.82
CA THR A 190 -13.41 -35.10 -19.17
C THR A 190 -14.61 -34.31 -18.65
N VAL A 191 -15.39 -33.78 -19.59
CA VAL A 191 -16.69 -33.12 -19.34
C VAL A 191 -17.73 -34.20 -19.04
N LEU A 192 -18.51 -34.05 -17.96
CA LEU A 192 -19.86 -34.62 -17.75
C LEU A 192 -20.48 -34.02 -16.44
N PRO A 193 -21.81 -33.98 -16.27
CA PRO A 193 -22.56 -32.73 -16.39
C PRO A 193 -23.20 -32.22 -15.09
N SER A 194 -23.51 -30.92 -15.14
CA SER A 194 -24.43 -30.12 -14.35
C SER A 194 -25.49 -30.85 -13.51
N SER A 195 -25.46 -30.60 -12.20
CA SER A 195 -26.69 -30.40 -11.41
C SER A 195 -26.51 -29.20 -10.44
N LYS A 196 -27.39 -28.21 -10.58
CA LYS A 196 -27.64 -27.08 -9.65
C LYS A 196 -29.11 -27.20 -9.22
N PRO A 197 -29.60 -26.46 -8.21
CA PRO A 197 -29.08 -26.11 -6.89
C PRO A 197 -30.18 -26.39 -5.80
N PRO A 198 -30.18 -25.78 -4.59
CA PRO A 198 -30.74 -24.43 -4.49
C PRO A 198 -30.01 -23.45 -3.55
N MET A 199 -30.28 -22.18 -3.83
CA MET A 199 -29.87 -20.98 -3.12
C MET A 199 -30.29 -20.97 -1.64
N LYS A 200 -29.43 -20.44 -0.77
CA LYS A 200 -29.88 -19.61 0.35
C LYS A 200 -29.18 -18.27 0.32
N ARG A 201 -30.01 -17.24 0.42
CA ARG A 201 -29.71 -15.81 0.39
C ARG A 201 -29.10 -15.36 1.72
N GLN A 202 -28.53 -14.15 1.67
CA GLN A 202 -28.22 -13.22 2.77
C GLN A 202 -26.84 -13.37 3.43
N CYS A 203 -25.98 -12.39 3.20
CA CYS A 203 -25.74 -11.37 4.23
C CYS A 203 -25.13 -10.10 3.62
N SER A 204 -26.01 -9.12 3.45
CA SER A 204 -25.74 -7.72 3.25
C SER A 204 -25.28 -7.08 4.56
N VAL A 205 -23.99 -7.01 4.86
CA VAL A 205 -23.46 -6.04 5.81
C VAL A 205 -22.04 -5.64 5.40
N LEU A 206 -21.90 -4.49 4.75
CA LEU A 206 -20.72 -3.63 4.81
C LEU A 206 -21.16 -2.22 4.44
N ARG A 207 -21.94 -1.62 5.36
CA ARG A 207 -22.07 -0.16 5.42
C ARG A 207 -20.78 0.42 5.99
N PRO A 208 -20.33 1.58 5.49
CA PRO A 208 -19.08 2.20 5.91
C PRO A 208 -19.21 2.79 7.33
N LEU A 209 -18.31 2.37 8.21
CA LEU A 209 -17.99 3.06 9.47
C LEU A 209 -17.29 4.39 9.15
N PHE A 210 -18.08 5.41 8.83
CA PHE A 210 -17.67 6.82 8.95
C PHE A 210 -18.80 7.56 9.67
N ARG A 211 -18.85 7.39 11.00
CA ARG A 211 -19.66 8.23 11.88
C ARG A 211 -18.88 9.53 12.09
N MET A 212 -19.23 10.57 11.33
CA MET A 212 -18.77 11.93 11.65
C MET A 212 -19.15 12.24 13.10
N HIS A 213 -18.15 12.51 13.94
CA HIS A 213 -18.38 13.17 15.22
C HIS A 213 -18.86 14.60 14.94
N GLY A 214 -20.16 14.82 15.14
CA GLY A 214 -20.71 16.15 15.25
C GLY A 214 -20.05 16.85 16.43
N ARG A 215 -19.26 17.90 16.15
CA ARG A 215 -18.88 18.89 17.14
C ARG A 215 -20.17 19.56 17.60
N ARG A 216 -20.50 19.40 18.89
CA ARG A 216 -21.52 20.22 19.54
C ARG A 216 -21.02 21.66 19.54
N LEU A 217 -21.83 22.57 19.01
CA LEU A 217 -21.70 23.99 19.27
C LEU A 217 -22.00 24.25 20.76
N PRO A 218 -21.27 25.14 21.45
CA PRO A 218 -21.68 25.60 22.77
C PRO A 218 -22.87 26.56 22.60
N THR A 219 -24.00 26.19 23.20
CA THR A 219 -25.14 27.09 23.43
C THR A 219 -24.70 28.15 24.42
N MET A 220 -24.45 29.37 23.94
CA MET A 220 -24.31 30.54 24.81
C MET A 220 -25.68 30.90 25.37
N ALA A 221 -25.77 30.92 26.69
CA ALA A 221 -26.90 31.42 27.45
C ALA A 221 -27.11 32.92 27.16
N LEU A 222 -28.33 33.28 26.77
CA LEU A 222 -28.82 34.64 26.82
C LEU A 222 -29.67 34.73 28.10
N GLU A 223 -29.05 35.11 29.21
CA GLU A 223 -29.78 35.59 30.38
C GLU A 223 -30.19 37.04 30.09
N ALA A 224 -31.50 37.26 29.99
CA ALA A 224 -32.10 38.57 30.01
C ALA A 224 -32.59 38.84 31.44
N THR A 225 -32.01 39.83 32.07
CA THR A 225 -32.61 40.68 33.11
C THR A 225 -32.38 42.12 32.72
#